data_AF-A0A951ZNE8-F1
#
_entry.id   AF-A0A951ZNE8-F1
#
_cell.length_a   1.000
_cell.length_b   1.000
_cell.length_c   1.000
_cell.angle_alpha   90.00
_cell.angle_beta   90.00
_cell.angle_gamma   90.00
#
_symmetry.space_group_name_H-M   'P 1'
#
loop_
_entity.id
_entity.type
_entity.pdbx_description
1 polymer ?
#
loop_
_entity_poly.entity_id
_entity_poly.type
_entity_poly.pdbx_seq_one_letter_code
_entity_poly.pdbx_strand_id
1 'polypeptide(L)' 'MERDEYIRVVKPGADSLSTYLSGFWNQRHLALTLSVRDIKAKFSQTLLGVGWVLIQPAIYVIIFSLFFGYALGWKSD' A
#
# COMPACT_ATOMS: atom_id res chain seq x y z
N MET A 1 13.31 38.88 -31.82
CA MET A 1 13.85 37.71 -31.10
C MET A 1 13.56 37.95 -29.64
N GLU A 2 12.36 37.66 -29.15
CA GLU A 2 12.05 37.76 -27.72
C GLU A 2 10.91 36.78 -27.44
N ARG A 3 11.30 35.58 -27.04
CA ARG A 3 10.40 34.59 -26.44
C ARG A 3 10.68 34.70 -24.95
N ASP A 4 9.92 35.56 -24.28
CA ASP A 4 9.95 35.71 -22.83
C ASP A 4 9.68 34.35 -22.20
N GLU A 5 10.77 33.71 -21.80
CA GLU A 5 10.81 32.42 -21.18
C GLU A 5 10.22 32.60 -19.78
N TYR A 6 8.97 32.17 -19.60
CA TYR A 6 8.31 32.11 -18.31
C TYR A 6 8.98 31.05 -17.44
N ILE A 7 10.17 31.35 -16.92
CA ILE A 7 10.85 30.52 -15.92
C ILE A 7 10.05 30.68 -14.63
N ARG A 8 9.18 29.70 -14.33
CA ARG A 8 8.65 29.56 -12.97
C ARG A 8 9.79 29.11 -12.07
N VAL A 9 10.50 30.08 -11.50
CA VAL A 9 11.47 29.86 -10.43
C VAL A 9 10.69 29.38 -9.21
N VAL A 10 10.68 28.06 -8.99
CA VAL A 10 10.21 27.48 -7.73
C VAL A 10 11.22 27.88 -6.67
N LYS A 11 10.90 28.92 -5.89
CA LYS A 11 11.72 29.34 -4.75
C LYS A 11 11.75 28.18 -3.75
N PRO A 12 12.93 27.66 -3.35
CA PRO A 12 13.03 26.73 -2.25
C PRO A 12 12.95 27.55 -0.95
N GLY A 13 11.76 28.08 -0.67
CA GLY A 13 11.46 28.72 0.60
C GLY A 13 11.13 27.65 1.63
N ALA A 14 11.51 27.87 2.89
CA ALA A 14 11.15 27.05 4.03
C ALA A 14 9.62 27.07 4.24
N ASP A 15 8.91 26.40 3.36
CA ASP A 15 7.47 26.30 3.37
C ASP A 15 7.07 25.28 4.43
N SER A 16 6.23 25.72 5.37
CA SER A 16 5.56 24.87 6.35
C SER A 16 5.12 23.54 5.72
N LEU A 17 5.25 22.43 6.47
CA LEU A 17 4.78 21.10 6.06
C LEU A 17 3.37 21.13 5.45
N SER A 18 2.51 22.05 5.91
CA SER A 18 1.17 22.26 5.35
C SER A 18 1.15 22.63 3.86
N THR A 19 2.06 23.49 3.42
CA THR A 19 2.15 23.97 2.03
C THR A 19 2.70 22.87 1.12
N TYR A 20 3.68 22.12 1.61
CA TYR A 20 4.23 20.96 0.90
C TYR A 20 3.19 19.86 0.73
N LEU A 21 2.45 19.55 1.81
CA LEU A 21 1.38 18.55 1.79
C LEU A 21 0.20 18.98 0.92
N SER A 22 -0.14 20.27 0.92
CA SER A 22 -1.17 20.84 0.04
C SER A 22 -0.78 20.76 -1.44
N GLY A 23 0.47 21.09 -1.78
CA GLY A 23 1.00 20.96 -3.14
C GLY A 23 1.01 19.51 -3.62
N PHE A 24 1.40 18.57 -2.75
CA PHE A 24 1.34 17.14 -3.02
C PHE A 24 -0.11 16.65 -3.22
N TRP A 25 -1.05 17.10 -2.40
CA TRP A 25 -2.46 16.76 -2.51
C TRP A 25 -3.10 17.24 -3.82
N ASN A 26 -2.61 18.37 -4.36
CA ASN A 26 -3.05 18.88 -5.65
C ASN A 26 -2.67 17.95 -6.82
N GLN A 27 -1.64 17.12 -6.63
CA GLN A 27 -1.14 16.13 -7.61
C GLN A 27 -1.59 14.69 -7.30
N ARG A 28 -2.69 14.50 -6.57
CA ARG A 28 -3.21 13.18 -6.16
C ARG A 28 -3.44 12.20 -7.31
N HIS A 29 -3.76 12.67 -8.52
CA HIS A 29 -4.04 11.81 -9.66
C HIS A 29 -2.86 10.92 -10.05
N LEU A 30 -1.64 11.47 -10.03
CA LEU A 30 -0.42 10.73 -10.29
C LEU A 30 -0.19 9.68 -9.19
N ALA A 31 -0.25 10.11 -7.92
CA ALA A 31 -0.08 9.22 -6.78
C ALA A 31 -1.08 8.06 -6.77
N LEU A 32 -2.36 8.33 -7.10
CA LEU A 32 -3.41 7.32 -7.21
C LEU A 32 -3.15 6.34 -8.36
N THR A 33 -2.75 6.84 -9.53
CA THR A 33 -2.48 6.00 -10.71
C THR A 33 -1.30 5.06 -10.46
N LEU A 34 -0.25 5.57 -9.81
CA LEU A 34 0.90 4.78 -9.37
C LEU A 34 0.50 3.73 -8.33
N SER A 35 -0.26 4.12 -7.31
CA SER A 35 -0.69 3.21 -6.22
C SER A 35 -1.58 2.09 -6.74
N VAL A 36 -2.56 2.39 -7.60
CA VAL A 36 -3.45 1.38 -8.19
C VAL A 36 -2.68 0.39 -9.05
N ARG A 37 -1.68 0.85 -9.82
CA ARG A 37 -0.80 -0.04 -10.59
C ARG A 37 0.04 -0.93 -9.68
N ASP A 38 0.57 -0.40 -8.59
CA ASP A 38 1.41 -1.17 -7.66
C ASP A 38 0.59 -2.26 -6.94
N ILE A 39 -0.60 -1.89 -6.47
CA ILE A 39 -1.62 -2.81 -5.94
C ILE A 39 -1.92 -3.89 -6.98
N LYS A 40 -2.29 -3.50 -8.20
CA LYS A 40 -2.64 -4.44 -9.26
C LYS A 40 -1.46 -5.34 -9.64
N ALA A 41 -0.23 -4.86 -9.63
CA ALA A 41 0.96 -5.66 -9.88
C ALA A 41 1.18 -6.73 -8.80
N LYS A 42 1.05 -6.35 -7.52
CA LYS A 42 1.10 -7.31 -6.40
C LYS A 42 -0.01 -8.36 -6.47
N PHE A 43 -1.22 -7.98 -6.87
CA PHE A 43 -2.36 -8.91 -7.00
C PHE A 43 -2.41 -9.68 -8.32
N SER A 44 -1.74 -9.22 -9.38
CA SER A 44 -1.69 -9.90 -10.68
C SER A 44 -0.85 -11.18 -10.64
N GLN A 45 0.15 -11.23 -9.75
CA GLN A 45 1.06 -12.37 -9.67
C GLN A 45 0.52 -13.52 -8.82
N THR A 46 -0.58 -13.31 -8.10
CA THR A 46 -1.24 -14.34 -7.31
C THR A 46 -2.59 -14.66 -7.92
N LEU A 47 -2.76 -15.89 -8.45
CA LEU A 47 -4.02 -16.38 -9.04
C LEU A 47 -5.25 -16.20 -8.14
N LEU A 48 -5.06 -16.01 -6.84
CA LEU A 48 -6.09 -15.91 -5.81
C LEU A 48 -6.45 -14.46 -5.40
N GLY A 49 -5.77 -13.44 -5.96
CA GLY A 49 -6.11 -12.03 -5.78
C GLY A 49 -6.24 -11.59 -4.31
N VAL A 50 -7.29 -10.80 -3.99
CA VAL A 50 -7.59 -10.32 -2.63
C VAL A 50 -7.89 -11.48 -1.65
N GLY A 51 -8.42 -12.61 -2.15
CA GLY A 51 -8.67 -13.80 -1.33
C GLY A 51 -7.40 -14.41 -0.74
N TRP A 52 -6.24 -14.17 -1.37
CA TRP A 52 -4.95 -14.65 -0.87
C TRP A 52 -4.58 -14.07 0.49
N VAL A 53 -5.00 -12.84 0.81
CA VAL A 53 -4.76 -12.18 2.10
C VAL A 53 -5.48 -12.91 3.24
N LEU A 54 -6.57 -13.62 2.96
CA LEU A 54 -7.32 -14.40 3.93
C LEU A 54 -6.85 -15.85 4.02
N ILE A 55 -6.36 -16.41 2.91
CA ILE A 55 -5.82 -17.77 2.87
C ILE A 55 -4.61 -17.91 3.80
N GLN A 56 -3.73 -16.92 3.81
CA GLN A 56 -2.54 -16.94 4.65
C GLN A 56 -2.87 -17.08 6.16
N PRO A 57 -3.68 -16.21 6.79
CA PRO A 57 -4.08 -16.37 8.19
C PRO A 57 -4.92 -17.63 8.44
N ALA A 58 -5.78 -18.04 7.48
CA ALA A 58 -6.57 -19.26 7.63
C ALA A 58 -5.68 -20.51 7.73
N ILE A 59 -4.64 -20.62 6.89
CA ILE A 59 -3.67 -21.72 6.95
C ILE A 59 -2.98 -21.73 8.32
N TYR A 60 -2.56 -20.56 8.84
CA TYR A 60 -1.98 -20.48 10.18
C TYR A 60 -2.95 -20.96 11.25
N VAL A 61 -4.20 -20.48 11.27
CA VAL A 61 -5.20 -20.91 12.26
C VAL A 61 -5.43 -22.42 12.20
N ILE A 62 -5.50 -23.01 11.01
CA ILE A 62 -5.65 -24.47 10.85
C ILE A 62 -4.44 -25.21 11.42
N ILE A 63 -3.22 -24.80 11.05
CA ILE A 63 -1.98 -25.44 11.54
C ILE A 63 -1.89 -25.30 13.06
N PHE A 64 -2.13 -24.11 13.60
CA PHE A 64 -2.15 -23.88 15.05
C PHE A 64 -3.23 -24.69 15.74
N SER A 65 -4.47 -24.68 15.24
CA SER A 65 -5.57 -25.45 15.83
C SER A 65 -5.30 -26.95 15.83
N LEU A 66 -4.70 -27.49 14.76
CA LEU A 66 -4.33 -28.90 14.70
C LEU A 66 -3.13 -29.21 15.60
N PHE A 67 -2.11 -28.35 15.62
CA PHE A 67 -0.95 -28.53 16.48
C PHE A 67 -1.33 -28.49 17.96
N PHE A 68 -2.11 -27.50 18.38
CA PHE A 68 -2.54 -27.36 19.77
C PHE A 68 -3.65 -28.35 20.16
N GLY A 69 -4.56 -28.68 19.22
CA GLY A 69 -5.61 -29.66 19.47
C GLY A 69 -5.11 -31.10 19.50
N TYR A 70 -4.21 -31.47 18.58
CA TYR A 70 -3.73 -32.84 18.42
C TYR A 70 -2.38 -33.10 19.09
N ALA A 71 -1.38 -32.23 18.93
CA ALA A 71 -0.03 -32.47 19.45
C ALA A 71 0.11 -32.13 20.94
N LEU A 72 -0.62 -31.13 21.43
CA LEU A 72 -0.66 -30.79 22.87
C LEU A 72 -1.76 -31.54 23.64
N GLY A 73 -2.63 -32.29 22.95
CA GLY A 73 -3.66 -33.11 23.58
C GLY A 73 -4.48 -32.33 24.60
N TRP A 74 -4.81 -31.06 24.30
CA TRP A 74 -5.57 -30.21 25.20
C TRP A 74 -7.01 -30.69 25.23
N LYS A 75 -7.21 -31.80 25.93
CA LYS A 75 -8.49 -32.24 26.45
C LYS A 75 -8.86 -31.17 27.47
N SER A 76 -9.69 -30.23 27.03
CA SER A 76 -10.45 -29.39 27.95
C SER A 76 -11.29 -30.35 28.79
N ASP A 77 -10.82 -30.64 29.99
CA ASP A 77 -11.71 -31.08 31.07
C ASP A 77 -12.70 -29.95 31.38
#